data_AF-A0A437URL5-F1
#
_entry.id   AF-A0A437URL5-F1
#
_cell.length_a   1.000
_cell.length_b   1.000
_cell.length_c   1.000
_cell.angle_alpha   90.00
_cell.angle_beta   90.00
_cell.angle_gamma   90.00
#
_symmetry.space_group_name_H-M   'P 1'
#
loop_
_entity.id
_entity.type
_entity.pdbx_description
1 polymer ?
#
loop_
_entity_poly.entity_id
_entity_poly.type
_entity_poly.pdbx_seq_one_letter_code
_entity_poly.pdbx_strand_id
1 'polypeptide(L)'
;MTELKFDEKGLIPVIVQDAETNEVLTLAYMNQESYELTLKDQLMTFYSRSRKELWRKGETSGNYQHLVSLKLDCDQDALVAKVKKDGPACHTGAESCFNEVLYGEDTQATIDTLYELIKGRKEIPQEGSYTSYLFEKGIEKILKKVGEESTEVVIGAMKEDYNETVFEISDLVYHIFVLMVEMGIDLAQVRQELENRHVVDKKVKQERMQ
;
A
#
# COMPACT_ATOMS: atom_id res chain seq x y z
N MET A 1 24.85 -6.80 17.39
CA MET A 1 24.36 -5.77 16.46
C MET A 1 24.47 -6.35 15.08
N THR A 2 23.43 -6.24 14.25
CA THR A 2 23.49 -6.65 12.85
C THR A 2 24.40 -5.65 12.13
N GLU A 3 25.40 -6.14 11.39
CA GLU A 3 26.41 -5.30 10.72
C GLU A 3 26.01 -5.12 9.26
N LEU A 4 26.03 -3.88 8.76
CA LEU A 4 25.72 -3.57 7.36
C LEU A 4 26.94 -3.88 6.49
N LYS A 5 26.75 -4.63 5.41
CA LYS A 5 27.78 -4.88 4.41
C LYS A 5 27.65 -3.87 3.28
N PHE A 6 28.57 -2.90 3.29
CA PHE A 6 28.73 -2.00 2.16
C PHE A 6 29.58 -2.67 1.07
N ASP A 7 29.35 -2.30 -0.18
CA ASP A 7 30.16 -2.72 -1.32
C ASP A 7 31.59 -2.13 -1.25
N GLU A 8 32.44 -2.49 -2.22
CA GLU A 8 33.82 -1.99 -2.31
C GLU A 8 33.95 -0.46 -2.41
N LYS A 9 32.84 0.24 -2.73
CA LYS A 9 32.76 1.70 -2.82
C LYS A 9 32.19 2.32 -1.56
N GLY A 10 31.92 1.53 -0.52
CA GLY A 10 31.31 1.98 0.73
C GLY A 10 29.83 2.31 0.58
N LEU A 11 29.12 1.65 -0.35
CA LEU A 11 27.72 1.89 -0.64
C LEU A 11 26.84 0.66 -0.37
N ILE A 12 25.61 0.90 0.06
CA ILE A 12 24.57 -0.12 0.21
C ILE A 12 23.33 0.31 -0.60
N PRO A 13 22.75 -0.57 -1.44
CA PRO A 13 21.47 -0.30 -2.08
C PRO A 13 20.34 -0.18 -1.05
N VAL A 14 19.42 0.76 -1.29
CA VAL A 14 18.19 0.91 -0.53
C VAL A 14 17.01 0.98 -1.47
N ILE A 15 16.10 0.04 -1.33
CA ILE A 15 14.79 0.03 -1.98
C ILE A 15 13.86 0.87 -1.11
N VAL A 16 13.29 1.92 -1.69
CA VAL A 16 12.31 2.76 -1.01
C VAL A 16 10.93 2.34 -1.44
N GLN A 17 10.08 2.03 -0.46
CA GLN A 17 8.72 1.55 -0.69
C GLN A 17 7.74 2.45 0.06
N ASP A 18 6.62 2.75 -0.58
CA ASP A 18 5.53 3.44 0.08
C ASP A 18 4.99 2.59 1.25
N ALA A 19 4.74 3.23 2.37
CA ALA A 19 4.24 2.57 3.57
C ALA A 19 2.77 2.18 3.46
N GLU A 20 1.98 2.91 2.67
CA GLU A 20 0.53 2.75 2.54
C GLU A 20 0.17 1.85 1.34
N THR A 21 0.83 2.04 0.18
CA THR A 21 0.50 1.31 -1.06
C THR A 21 1.38 0.09 -1.29
N ASN A 22 2.52 -0.02 -0.59
CA ASN A 22 3.58 -0.98 -0.90
C ASN A 22 4.20 -0.81 -2.30
N GLU A 23 3.95 0.28 -3.00
CA GLU A 23 4.61 0.56 -4.27
C GLU A 23 6.11 0.78 -4.06
N VAL A 24 6.95 0.16 -4.89
CA VAL A 24 8.38 0.47 -4.90
C VAL A 24 8.55 1.82 -5.58
N LEU A 25 9.05 2.81 -4.84
CA LEU A 25 9.15 4.19 -5.29
C LEU A 25 10.46 4.47 -6.01
N THR A 26 11.58 4.00 -5.46
CA THR A 26 12.91 4.22 -6.04
C THR A 26 13.93 3.22 -5.50
N LEU A 27 15.00 2.99 -6.26
CA LEU A 27 16.23 2.38 -5.79
C LEU A 27 17.29 3.49 -5.68
N ALA A 28 17.85 3.65 -4.50
CA ALA A 28 18.95 4.57 -4.24
C ALA A 28 20.11 3.86 -3.56
N TYR A 29 21.17 4.61 -3.25
CA TYR A 29 22.34 4.11 -2.55
C TYR A 29 22.61 4.98 -1.33
N MET A 30 23.10 4.35 -0.27
CA MET A 30 23.54 5.02 0.95
C MET A 30 25.00 4.70 1.21
N ASN A 31 25.78 5.69 1.63
CA ASN A 31 27.01 5.45 2.38
C ASN A 31 26.72 5.48 3.89
N GLN A 32 27.72 5.19 4.72
CA GLN A 32 27.60 5.21 6.18
C GLN A 32 26.98 6.52 6.72
N GLU A 33 27.44 7.67 6.23
CA GLU A 33 26.97 8.99 6.66
C GLU A 33 25.49 9.23 6.32
N SER A 34 25.07 8.90 5.09
CA SER A 34 23.67 9.04 4.66
C SER A 34 22.72 8.11 5.44
N TYR A 35 23.20 6.92 5.82
CA TYR A 35 22.48 6.00 6.69
C TYR A 35 22.27 6.59 8.09
N GLU A 36 23.33 7.10 8.71
CA GLU A 36 23.27 7.73 10.03
C GLU A 36 22.36 8.97 10.03
N LEU A 37 22.46 9.82 9.01
CA LEU A 37 21.59 10.98 8.86
C LEU A 37 20.11 10.58 8.69
N THR A 38 19.84 9.51 7.94
CA THR A 38 18.47 9.01 7.75
C THR A 38 17.86 8.51 9.05
N LEU A 39 18.64 7.78 9.87
CA LEU A 39 18.17 7.32 11.18
C LEU A 39 17.99 8.46 12.18
N LYS A 40 18.89 9.44 12.15
CA LYS A 40 18.86 10.60 13.05
C LYS A 40 17.68 11.52 12.74
N ASP A 41 17.51 11.88 11.47
CA ASP A 41 16.57 12.91 11.06
C ASP A 41 15.21 12.32 10.65
N GLN A 42 15.10 10.99 10.57
CA GLN A 42 13.93 10.25 10.08
C GLN A 42 13.46 10.70 8.68
N LEU A 43 14.39 11.21 7.88
CA LEU A 43 14.18 11.66 6.51
C LEU A 43 15.17 10.98 5.59
N MET A 44 14.68 10.42 4.49
CA MET A 44 15.53 9.70 3.54
C MET A 44 16.63 10.60 2.98
N THR A 45 17.87 10.25 3.31
CA THR A 45 19.09 10.87 2.81
C THR A 45 19.89 9.81 2.06
N PHE A 46 20.28 10.11 0.82
CA PHE A 46 21.00 9.19 -0.06
C PHE A 46 22.38 9.73 -0.38
N TYR A 47 23.22 8.87 -0.95
CA TYR A 47 24.48 9.24 -1.55
C TYR A 47 24.37 9.17 -3.08
N SER A 48 24.57 10.30 -3.76
CA SER A 48 24.55 10.35 -5.22
C SER A 48 25.86 9.82 -5.78
N ARG A 49 25.82 8.66 -6.44
CA ARG A 49 27.01 8.04 -7.06
C ARG A 49 27.65 8.92 -8.14
N SER A 50 26.84 9.69 -8.87
CA SER A 50 27.31 10.57 -9.94
C SER A 50 27.89 11.89 -9.40
N ARG A 51 27.20 12.52 -8.45
CA ARG A 51 27.61 13.81 -7.86
C ARG A 51 28.63 13.66 -6.72
N LYS A 52 28.77 12.45 -6.18
CA LYS A 52 29.62 12.11 -5.02
C LYS A 52 29.34 12.98 -3.80
N GLU A 53 28.05 13.19 -3.55
CA GLU A 53 27.55 14.04 -2.47
C GLU A 53 26.33 13.41 -1.80
N LEU A 54 26.06 13.85 -0.57
CA LEU A 54 24.81 13.56 0.12
C LEU A 54 23.66 14.31 -0.55
N TRP A 55 22.50 13.68 -0.56
CA TRP A 55 21.28 14.26 -1.10
C TRP A 55 20.09 13.87 -0.24
N ARG A 56 19.47 14.86 0.40
CA ARG A 56 18.22 14.67 1.14
C ARG A 56 17.03 14.72 0.18
N LYS A 57 16.25 13.65 0.14
CA LYS A 57 15.09 13.57 -0.75
C LYS A 57 14.06 14.63 -0.33
N GLY A 58 13.70 15.49 -1.29
CA GLY A 58 12.72 16.56 -1.08
C GLY A 58 13.32 17.92 -0.73
N GLU A 59 14.63 18.02 -0.50
CA GLU A 59 15.27 19.29 -0.11
C GLU A 59 15.05 20.42 -1.14
N THR A 60 15.02 20.09 -2.43
CA THR A 60 14.74 21.05 -3.50
C THR A 60 13.26 21.14 -3.87
N SER A 61 12.52 20.03 -3.82
CA SER A 61 11.16 19.94 -4.37
C SER A 61 10.04 20.02 -3.34
N GLY A 62 10.35 19.91 -2.04
CA GLY A 62 9.37 19.73 -0.96
C GLY A 62 8.80 18.31 -0.82
N ASN A 63 9.07 17.40 -1.77
CA ASN A 63 8.55 16.03 -1.73
C ASN A 63 9.45 15.13 -0.87
N TYR A 64 9.38 15.33 0.44
CA TYR A 64 10.12 14.55 1.43
C TYR A 64 9.59 13.11 1.53
N GLN A 65 10.45 12.24 2.05
CA GLN A 65 10.14 10.86 2.37
C GLN A 65 10.53 10.61 3.83
N HIS A 66 9.50 10.46 4.68
CA HIS A 66 9.62 10.25 6.12
C HIS A 66 9.80 8.76 6.40
N LEU A 67 10.88 8.38 7.07
CA LEU A 67 11.19 6.99 7.37
C LEU A 67 10.19 6.42 8.39
N VAL A 68 9.48 5.36 8.00
CA VAL A 68 8.55 4.61 8.86
C VAL A 68 9.23 3.37 9.42
N SER A 69 9.92 2.60 8.58
CA SER A 69 10.72 1.45 9.02
C SER A 69 11.86 1.17 8.06
N LEU A 70 12.91 0.53 8.55
CA LEU A 70 14.06 0.11 7.77
C LEU A 70 14.35 -1.36 8.05
N LYS A 71 14.43 -2.17 7.00
CA LYS A 71 14.75 -3.60 7.08
C LYS A 71 16.05 -3.87 6.34
N LEU A 72 16.84 -4.78 6.90
CA LEU A 72 18.04 -5.34 6.29
C LEU A 72 17.68 -6.73 5.76
N ASP A 73 18.23 -7.09 4.61
CA ASP A 73 18.08 -8.44 4.04
C ASP A 73 18.92 -9.49 4.78
N CYS A 74 18.90 -10.73 4.29
CA CYS A 74 19.45 -11.89 5.00
C CYS A 74 20.99 -11.99 4.92
N ASP A 75 21.58 -11.51 3.84
CA ASP A 75 23.02 -11.41 3.60
C ASP A 75 23.61 -10.05 3.99
N GLN A 76 22.77 -9.10 4.40
CA GLN A 76 23.10 -7.83 5.03
C GLN A 76 23.67 -6.77 4.07
N ASP A 77 23.40 -6.89 2.77
CA ASP A 77 23.93 -6.00 1.74
C ASP A 77 22.85 -5.21 0.99
N ALA A 78 21.58 -5.29 1.41
CA ALA A 78 20.53 -4.38 0.94
C ALA A 78 19.53 -3.97 2.02
N LEU A 79 18.98 -2.77 1.83
CA LEU A 79 17.96 -2.20 2.71
C LEU A 79 16.62 -2.07 2.01
N VAL A 80 15.53 -2.23 2.76
CA VAL A 80 14.18 -1.81 2.38
C VAL A 80 13.69 -0.75 3.37
N ALA A 81 13.51 0.47 2.88
CA ALA A 81 12.96 1.60 3.63
C ALA A 81 11.47 1.75 3.30
N LYS A 82 10.62 1.63 4.32
CA LYS A 82 9.21 2.05 4.24
C LYS A 82 9.12 3.53 4.56
N VAL A 83 8.45 4.30 3.71
CA VAL A 83 8.35 5.75 3.87
C VAL A 83 6.93 6.26 3.71
N LYS A 84 6.61 7.35 4.41
CA LYS A 84 5.47 8.21 4.08
C LYS A 84 5.96 9.38 3.24
N LYS A 85 5.35 9.62 2.08
CA LYS A 85 5.78 10.66 1.12
C LYS A 85 4.87 11.90 1.19
N ASP A 86 5.45 13.08 1.05
CA ASP A 86 4.71 14.36 1.01
C ASP A 86 4.23 14.74 -0.40
N GLY A 87 4.65 13.99 -1.42
CA GLY A 87 4.33 14.22 -2.83
C GLY A 87 4.93 13.13 -3.72
N PRO A 88 4.94 13.32 -5.06
CA PRO A 88 5.45 12.31 -5.98
C PRO A 88 6.93 12.01 -5.72
N ALA A 89 7.31 10.73 -5.78
CA ALA A 89 8.69 10.34 -5.52
C ALA A 89 9.62 10.67 -6.69
N CYS A 90 9.11 10.63 -7.93
CA CYS A 90 9.89 10.86 -9.13
C CYS A 90 9.98 12.36 -9.50
N HIS A 91 11.12 12.75 -10.07
CA HIS A 91 11.33 14.12 -10.55
C HIS A 91 10.46 14.48 -11.77
N THR A 92 9.89 13.49 -12.45
CA THR A 92 8.94 13.68 -13.57
C THR A 92 7.52 14.01 -13.10
N GLY A 93 7.26 13.96 -11.79
CA GLY A 93 5.92 14.07 -11.22
C GLY A 93 5.19 12.74 -11.06
N ALA A 94 5.77 11.62 -11.51
CA ALA A 94 5.21 10.28 -11.28
C ALA A 94 5.40 9.82 -9.82
N GLU A 95 4.52 8.91 -9.39
CA GLU A 95 4.58 8.34 -8.03
C GLU A 95 5.82 7.50 -7.80
N SER A 96 6.22 6.69 -8.79
CA SER A 96 7.41 5.86 -8.77
C SER A 96 8.37 6.18 -9.92
N CYS A 97 9.66 5.89 -9.70
CA CYS A 97 10.65 5.82 -10.77
C CYS A 97 10.45 4.61 -11.70
N PHE A 98 9.72 3.59 -11.26
CA PHE A 98 9.48 2.34 -11.99
C PHE A 98 8.13 2.39 -12.71
N ASN A 99 7.99 3.30 -13.67
CA ASN A 99 6.73 3.55 -14.38
C ASN A 99 6.63 2.90 -15.77
N GLU A 100 7.65 2.14 -16.19
CA GLU A 100 7.70 1.46 -17.48
C GLU A 100 7.73 -0.06 -17.30
N VAL A 101 6.83 -0.75 -18.00
CA VAL A 101 6.68 -2.21 -17.95
C VAL A 101 7.41 -2.82 -19.15
N LEU A 102 8.46 -3.59 -18.87
CA LEU A 102 9.27 -4.23 -19.92
C LEU A 102 8.77 -5.62 -20.34
N TYR A 103 7.98 -6.29 -19.49
CA TYR A 103 7.45 -7.63 -19.75
C TYR A 103 6.16 -7.87 -18.98
N GLY A 104 5.16 -8.47 -19.64
CA GLY A 104 3.85 -8.75 -19.07
C GLY A 104 2.98 -7.49 -18.94
N GLU A 105 1.92 -7.62 -18.14
CA GLU A 105 1.12 -6.48 -17.69
C GLU A 105 1.47 -6.22 -16.23
N ASP A 106 1.76 -4.96 -15.87
CA ASP A 106 1.84 -4.55 -14.47
C ASP A 106 0.42 -4.32 -13.94
N THR A 107 -0.35 -5.40 -13.92
CA THR A 107 -1.69 -5.43 -13.35
C THR A 107 -1.56 -5.79 -11.88
N GLN A 108 -1.17 -4.82 -11.08
CA GLN A 108 -1.53 -4.85 -9.67
C GLN A 108 -3.02 -4.51 -9.54
N ALA A 109 -3.89 -5.40 -10.07
CA ALA A 109 -5.31 -5.42 -9.75
C ALA A 109 -5.46 -5.79 -8.27
N THR A 110 -5.14 -4.83 -7.43
CA THR A 110 -5.22 -4.89 -5.99
C THR A 110 -6.57 -4.39 -5.54
N ILE A 111 -6.90 -4.70 -4.29
CA ILE A 111 -8.03 -4.11 -3.57
C ILE A 111 -8.04 -2.57 -3.73
N ASP A 112 -6.87 -1.93 -3.72
CA ASP A 112 -6.75 -0.46 -3.82
C ASP A 112 -7.13 0.04 -5.21
N THR A 113 -6.58 -0.59 -6.26
CA THR A 113 -6.93 -0.20 -7.64
C THR A 113 -8.41 -0.44 -7.95
N LEU A 114 -9.00 -1.51 -7.40
CA LEU A 114 -10.44 -1.76 -7.53
C LEU A 114 -11.26 -0.69 -6.81
N TYR A 115 -10.88 -0.33 -5.58
CA TYR A 115 -11.56 0.71 -4.81
C TYR A 115 -11.49 2.08 -5.51
N GLU A 116 -10.31 2.49 -5.99
CA GLU A 116 -10.13 3.73 -6.74
C GLU A 116 -10.90 3.73 -8.07
N LEU A 117 -10.96 2.58 -8.76
CA LEU A 117 -11.81 2.44 -9.95
C LEU A 117 -13.29 2.66 -9.60
N ILE A 118 -13.79 2.05 -8.53
CA ILE A 118 -15.18 2.22 -8.08
C ILE A 118 -15.46 3.67 -7.70
N LYS A 119 -14.55 4.31 -6.97
CA LYS A 119 -14.62 5.74 -6.61
C LYS A 119 -14.68 6.63 -7.85
N GLY A 120 -13.79 6.39 -8.82
CA GLY A 120 -13.80 7.09 -10.11
C GLY A 120 -15.12 6.93 -10.88
N ARG A 121 -15.79 5.77 -10.80
CA ARG A 121 -17.12 5.56 -11.40
C ARG A 121 -18.24 6.37 -10.75
N LYS A 122 -18.10 6.80 -9.49
CA LYS A 122 -19.05 7.70 -8.82
C LYS A 122 -18.86 9.15 -9.27
N GLU A 123 -17.61 9.58 -9.39
CA GLU A 123 -17.26 10.95 -9.79
C GLU A 123 -17.51 11.20 -11.28
N ILE A 124 -17.14 10.21 -12.11
CA ILE A 124 -17.30 10.25 -13.57
C ILE A 124 -18.07 8.99 -13.99
N PRO A 125 -19.42 9.05 -14.01
CA PRO A 125 -20.25 7.93 -14.42
C PRO A 125 -19.92 7.48 -15.85
N GLN A 126 -19.89 6.16 -16.08
CA GLN A 126 -19.73 5.58 -17.40
C GLN A 126 -20.99 4.83 -17.80
N GLU A 127 -21.54 5.18 -18.96
CA GLU A 127 -22.69 4.50 -19.54
C GLU A 127 -22.40 3.00 -19.74
N GLY A 128 -23.35 2.15 -19.36
CA GLY A 128 -23.21 0.70 -19.41
C GLY A 128 -22.36 0.07 -18.30
N SER A 129 -21.74 0.86 -17.40
CA SER A 129 -21.02 0.32 -16.24
C SER A 129 -21.99 -0.15 -15.16
N TYR A 130 -21.78 -1.38 -14.67
CA TYR A 130 -22.53 -1.92 -13.53
C TYR A 130 -22.35 -1.05 -12.27
N THR A 131 -21.12 -0.59 -11.99
CA THR A 131 -20.85 0.29 -10.85
C THR A 131 -21.65 1.59 -10.93
N SER A 132 -21.68 2.22 -12.11
CA SER A 132 -22.45 3.47 -12.31
C SER A 132 -23.95 3.23 -12.16
N TYR A 133 -24.47 2.10 -12.61
CA TYR A 133 -25.86 1.70 -12.37
C TYR A 133 -26.17 1.53 -10.87
N LEU A 134 -25.27 0.95 -10.08
CA LEU A 134 -25.47 0.82 -8.62
C LEU A 134 -25.59 2.18 -7.95
N PHE A 135 -24.70 3.12 -8.28
CA PHE A 135 -24.77 4.49 -7.75
C PHE A 135 -26.03 5.23 -8.22
N GLU A 136 -26.45 5.05 -9.47
CA GLU A 136 -27.71 5.63 -9.98
C GLU A 136 -28.94 5.15 -9.20
N LYS A 137 -28.97 3.86 -8.82
CA LYS A 137 -30.06 3.30 -8.01
C LYS A 137 -29.98 3.63 -6.53
N GLY A 138 -28.82 4.10 -6.06
CA GLY A 138 -28.61 4.59 -4.71
C GLY A 138 -28.54 3.51 -3.64
N ILE A 139 -28.47 3.98 -2.39
CA ILE A 139 -28.11 3.19 -1.20
C ILE A 139 -28.97 1.93 -0.98
N GLU A 140 -30.27 1.97 -1.26
CA GLU A 140 -31.16 0.81 -1.06
C GLU A 140 -30.78 -0.37 -1.96
N LYS A 141 -30.44 -0.09 -3.23
CA LYS A 141 -30.02 -1.13 -4.18
C LYS A 141 -28.67 -1.72 -3.80
N ILE A 142 -27.75 -0.87 -3.33
CA ILE A 142 -26.42 -1.28 -2.88
C ILE A 142 -26.53 -2.18 -1.65
N LEU A 143 -27.28 -1.77 -0.63
CA LEU A 143 -27.49 -2.57 0.59
C LEU A 143 -28.19 -3.90 0.30
N LYS A 144 -29.13 -3.93 -0.64
CA LYS A 144 -29.76 -5.18 -1.08
C LYS A 144 -28.72 -6.17 -1.63
N LYS A 145 -27.79 -5.70 -2.47
CA LYS A 145 -26.71 -6.55 -2.99
C LYS A 145 -25.79 -7.03 -1.87
N VAL A 146 -25.34 -6.15 -0.97
CA VAL A 146 -24.52 -6.56 0.18
C VAL A 146 -25.19 -7.68 0.99
N GLY A 147 -26.49 -7.59 1.25
CA GLY A 147 -27.23 -8.65 1.96
C GLY A 147 -27.40 -9.94 1.18
N GLU A 148 -27.62 -9.85 -0.14
CA GLU A 148 -27.70 -10.99 -1.07
C GLU A 148 -26.38 -11.76 -1.07
N GLU A 149 -25.26 -11.09 -1.40
CA GLU A 149 -23.93 -11.71 -1.45
C GLU A 149 -23.50 -12.30 -0.10
N SER A 150 -23.83 -11.61 1.02
CA SER A 150 -23.55 -12.13 2.36
C SER A 150 -24.24 -13.47 2.61
N THR A 151 -25.45 -13.64 2.09
CA THR A 151 -26.20 -14.89 2.22
C THR A 151 -25.64 -15.96 1.29
N GLU A 152 -25.22 -15.58 0.08
CA GLU A 152 -24.62 -16.49 -0.90
C GLU A 152 -23.27 -17.03 -0.43
N VAL A 153 -22.43 -16.21 0.22
CA VAL A 153 -21.20 -16.68 0.90
C VAL A 153 -21.51 -17.79 1.92
N VAL A 154 -22.53 -17.59 2.76
CA VAL A 154 -22.93 -18.59 3.77
C VAL A 154 -23.39 -19.87 3.09
N ILE A 155 -24.19 -19.75 2.03
CA ILE A 155 -24.69 -20.91 1.27
C ILE A 155 -23.55 -21.67 0.59
N GLY A 156 -22.64 -20.99 -0.10
CA GLY A 156 -21.48 -21.60 -0.74
C GLY A 156 -20.61 -22.35 0.26
N ALA A 157 -20.34 -21.74 1.42
CA ALA A 157 -19.58 -22.38 2.49
C ALA A 157 -20.28 -23.62 3.07
N MET A 158 -21.61 -23.56 3.25
CA MET A 158 -22.41 -24.71 3.71
C MET A 158 -22.41 -25.88 2.73
N LYS A 159 -22.28 -25.61 1.42
CA LYS A 159 -22.16 -26.64 0.38
C LYS A 159 -20.76 -27.24 0.28
N GLU A 160 -19.79 -26.69 1.01
CA GLU A 160 -18.35 -26.98 0.84
C GLU A 160 -17.85 -26.73 -0.60
N ASP A 161 -18.53 -25.84 -1.34
CA ASP A 161 -18.10 -25.43 -2.68
C ASP A 161 -17.10 -24.29 -2.56
N TYR A 162 -15.82 -24.63 -2.59
CA TYR A 162 -14.73 -23.67 -2.47
C TYR A 162 -14.76 -22.60 -3.56
N ASN A 163 -15.08 -22.96 -4.80
CA ASN A 163 -15.04 -22.03 -5.92
C ASN A 163 -16.21 -21.05 -5.86
N GLU A 164 -17.42 -21.56 -5.59
CA GLU A 164 -18.61 -20.71 -5.34
C GLU A 164 -18.31 -19.78 -4.16
N THR A 165 -17.80 -20.29 -3.05
CA THR A 165 -17.49 -19.47 -1.87
C THR A 165 -16.50 -18.34 -2.17
N VAL A 166 -15.41 -18.61 -2.91
CA VAL A 166 -14.44 -17.56 -3.30
C VAL A 166 -15.09 -16.52 -4.20
N PHE A 167 -15.95 -16.95 -5.12
CA PHE A 167 -16.70 -16.06 -6.00
C PHE A 167 -17.62 -15.12 -5.20
N GLU A 168 -18.46 -15.68 -4.33
CA GLU A 168 -19.40 -14.89 -3.50
C GLU A 168 -18.68 -13.96 -2.51
N ILE A 169 -17.53 -14.38 -1.97
CA ILE A 169 -16.71 -13.49 -1.13
C ILE A 169 -16.21 -12.31 -1.97
N SER A 170 -15.83 -12.55 -3.22
CA SER A 170 -15.32 -11.49 -4.10
C SER A 170 -16.43 -10.49 -4.45
N ASP A 171 -17.65 -10.96 -4.74
CA ASP A 171 -18.81 -10.11 -5.01
C ASP A 171 -19.24 -9.34 -3.77
N LEU A 172 -19.23 -9.97 -2.59
CA LEU A 172 -19.47 -9.29 -1.32
C LEU A 172 -18.46 -8.16 -1.07
N VAL A 173 -17.17 -8.43 -1.26
CA VAL A 173 -16.11 -7.41 -1.10
C VAL A 173 -16.31 -6.25 -2.07
N TYR A 174 -16.61 -6.54 -3.34
CA TYR A 174 -16.91 -5.52 -4.34
C TYR A 174 -18.10 -4.63 -3.92
N HIS A 175 -19.20 -5.24 -3.48
CA HIS A 175 -20.38 -4.50 -3.05
C HIS A 175 -20.16 -3.71 -1.75
N ILE A 176 -19.30 -4.18 -0.84
CA ILE A 176 -18.85 -3.41 0.32
C ILE A 176 -18.06 -2.17 -0.12
N PHE A 177 -17.19 -2.26 -1.13
CA PHE A 177 -16.48 -1.08 -1.65
C PHE A 177 -17.43 -0.06 -2.29
N VAL A 178 -18.43 -0.52 -3.05
CA VAL A 178 -19.48 0.36 -3.58
C VAL A 178 -20.23 1.05 -2.43
N LEU A 179 -20.57 0.32 -1.36
CA LEU A 179 -21.20 0.88 -0.16
C LEU A 179 -20.29 1.91 0.54
N MET A 180 -19.01 1.61 0.71
CA MET A 180 -18.02 2.52 1.30
C MET A 180 -17.94 3.83 0.52
N VAL A 181 -17.79 3.76 -0.79
CA VAL A 181 -17.79 4.95 -1.68
C VAL A 181 -19.13 5.69 -1.62
N GLU A 182 -20.25 4.97 -1.48
CA GLU A 182 -21.56 5.60 -1.32
C GLU A 182 -21.65 6.43 -0.03
N MET A 183 -21.10 5.89 1.05
CA MET A 183 -21.08 6.50 2.38
C MET A 183 -19.92 7.47 2.64
N GLY A 184 -18.97 7.61 1.71
CA GLY A 184 -17.77 8.44 1.88
C GLY A 184 -16.75 7.87 2.86
N ILE A 185 -16.71 6.55 3.02
CA ILE A 185 -15.75 5.84 3.89
C ILE A 185 -14.52 5.48 3.06
N ASP A 186 -13.36 6.02 3.43
CA ASP A 186 -12.11 5.73 2.73
C ASP A 186 -11.51 4.37 3.14
N LEU A 187 -10.84 3.70 2.19
CA LEU A 187 -10.18 2.43 2.43
C LEU A 187 -9.11 2.52 3.54
N ALA A 188 -8.42 3.66 3.67
CA ALA A 188 -7.47 3.91 4.76
C ALA A 188 -8.14 3.83 6.15
N GLN A 189 -9.39 4.27 6.27
CA GLN A 189 -10.13 4.19 7.54
C GLN A 189 -10.42 2.75 7.93
N VAL A 190 -10.82 1.91 6.97
CA VAL A 190 -11.07 0.47 7.19
C VAL A 190 -9.77 -0.26 7.52
N ARG A 191 -8.68 0.04 6.82
CA ARG A 191 -7.34 -0.50 7.11
C ARG A 191 -6.91 -0.19 8.54
N GLN A 192 -7.02 1.06 8.96
CA GLN A 192 -6.67 1.46 10.32
C GLN A 192 -7.46 0.69 11.38
N GLU A 193 -8.76 0.47 11.13
CA GLU A 193 -9.62 -0.32 12.02
C GLU A 193 -9.23 -1.80 12.07
N LEU A 194 -8.84 -2.38 10.93
CA LEU A 194 -8.33 -3.76 10.87
C LEU A 194 -6.96 -3.90 11.58
N GLU A 195 -6.07 -2.93 11.43
CA GLU A 195 -4.79 -2.89 12.14
C GLU A 195 -4.97 -2.86 13.65
N ASN A 196 -5.93 -2.09 14.16
CA ASN A 196 -6.24 -2.02 15.59
C ASN A 196 -6.58 -3.41 16.15
N ARG A 197 -7.25 -4.28 15.38
CA ARG A 197 -7.60 -5.65 15.80
C ARG A 197 -6.39 -6.55 15.93
N HIS A 198 -5.39 -6.40 15.05
CA HIS A 198 -4.13 -7.16 15.14
C HIS A 198 -3.28 -6.77 16.36
N VAL A 199 -3.46 -5.54 16.88
CA VAL A 199 -2.79 -5.07 18.10
C VAL A 199 -3.45 -5.64 19.37
N VAL A 200 -4.77 -5.83 19.37
CA VAL A 200 -5.51 -6.39 20.52
C VAL A 200 -5.08 -7.83 20.81
N ASP A 201 -4.87 -8.67 19.79
CA ASP A 201 -4.39 -10.05 19.98
C ASP A 201 -3.03 -10.13 20.69
N LYS A 202 -2.20 -9.09 20.59
CA LYS A 202 -0.90 -9.01 21.31
C LYS A 202 -1.05 -8.55 22.77
N LYS A 203 -2.07 -7.76 23.12
CA LYS A 203 -2.29 -7.28 24.49
C LYS A 203 -3.10 -8.25 25.36
N VAL A 204 -3.89 -9.16 24.76
CA VAL A 204 -4.76 -10.09 25.52
C VAL A 204 -4.00 -11.31 26.10
N LYS A 205 -2.72 -11.51 25.78
CA LYS A 205 -1.87 -12.55 26.42
C LYS A 205 -1.16 -12.13 27.73
N GLN A 206 -1.42 -10.93 28.25
CA GLN A 206 -0.82 -10.43 29.49
C GLN A 206 -1.78 -10.38 30.69
N GLU A 207 -2.77 -11.26 30.78
CA GLU A 207 -3.45 -11.53 32.06
C GLU A 207 -3.73 -13.03 32.20
N ARG A 208 -2.72 -13.76 32.66
CA ARG A 208 -2.84 -14.92 33.58
C ARG A 208 -1.45 -15.48 33.87
N MET A 209 -0.75 -14.84 34.80
CA MET A 209 0.23 -15.53 35.64
C MET A 209 0.11 -15.01 37.07
N GLN A 210 -0.49 -15.88 37.89
CA GLN A 210 -0.58 -15.97 39.36
C GLN A 210 -1.41 -14.92 40.11
#